data_AF-A0A7T1HU32-F1
#
_entry.id   AF-A0A7T1HU32-F1
#
_cell.length_a   1.000
_cell.length_b   1.000
_cell.length_c   1.000
_cell.angle_alpha   90.00
_cell.angle_beta   90.00
_cell.angle_gamma   90.00
#
_symmetry.space_group_name_H-M   'P 1'
#
loop_
_entity.id
_entity.type
_entity.pdbx_description
1 polymer ?
#
loop_
_entity_poly.entity_id
_entity_poly.type
_entity_poly.pdbx_seq_one_letter_code
_entity_poly.pdbx_strand_id
1 'polypeptide(L)'
;MAPPGWEYRVLHVNVDNNSTPGPPNPKKDSAKLGGALSPEFLKREFPDQYKNADYKVMHPAEQLQFFLNQLGRDRWELVEAAQVGTLLMFIFKRPAIPA
;
A
#
# COMPACT_ATOMS: atom_id res chain seq x y z
N MET A 1 18.87 28.61 19.37
CA MET A 1 17.76 27.95 18.64
C MET A 1 18.28 26.61 18.15
N ALA A 2 17.80 25.49 18.67
CA ALA A 2 18.10 24.19 18.06
C ALA A 2 17.49 24.19 16.64
N PRO A 3 18.16 23.61 15.64
CA PRO A 3 17.56 23.48 14.31
C PRO A 3 16.22 22.72 14.44
N PRO A 4 15.18 23.08 13.68
CA PRO A 4 13.95 22.32 13.67
C PRO A 4 14.28 20.87 13.32
N GLY A 5 13.82 19.92 14.15
CA GLY A 5 13.94 18.50 13.86
C GLY A 5 13.21 18.16 12.56
N TRP A 6 13.61 17.06 11.91
CA TRP A 6 12.93 16.57 10.71
C TRP A 6 12.26 15.23 11.01
N GLU A 7 11.01 15.10 10.57
CA GLU A 7 10.32 13.81 10.51
C GLU A 7 10.48 13.24 9.11
N TYR A 8 10.63 11.92 9.00
CA TYR A 8 10.78 11.20 7.74
C TYR A 8 9.73 10.11 7.60
N ARG A 9 9.25 9.90 6.37
CA ARG A 9 8.30 8.84 6.03
C ARG A 9 8.67 8.23 4.69
N VAL A 10 8.57 6.91 4.59
CA VAL A 10 8.92 6.16 3.37
C VAL A 10 7.69 5.41 2.85
N LEU A 11 7.34 5.65 1.60
CA LEU A 11 6.32 4.88 0.88
C LEU A 11 6.99 3.80 0.03
N HIS A 12 6.54 2.56 0.18
CA HIS A 12 7.05 1.41 -0.57
C HIS A 12 6.05 1.05 -1.66
N VAL A 13 6.50 1.03 -2.91
CA VAL A 13 5.66 0.71 -4.05
C VAL A 13 6.24 -0.52 -4.73
N ASN A 14 5.46 -1.60 -4.74
CA ASN A 14 5.81 -2.74 -5.55
C ASN A 14 5.43 -2.45 -7.02
N VAL A 15 6.43 -2.40 -7.89
CA VAL A 15 6.26 -2.14 -9.34
C VAL A 15 6.11 -3.45 -10.13
N ASP A 16 5.84 -4.58 -9.47
CA ASP A 16 5.49 -5.84 -10.12
C ASP A 16 4.19 -5.70 -10.95
N ASN A 17 4.32 -5.25 -12.19
CA ASN A 17 3.24 -5.14 -13.19
C ASN A 17 2.60 -6.50 -13.54
N ASN A 18 3.13 -7.60 -13.04
CA ASN A 18 2.65 -8.95 -13.33
C ASN A 18 1.55 -9.43 -12.37
N SER A 19 1.15 -8.59 -11.41
CA SER A 19 0.06 -8.88 -10.48
C SER A 19 -1.08 -7.89 -10.68
N THR A 20 -1.84 -8.05 -11.76
CA THR A 20 -3.18 -7.46 -11.84
C THR A 20 -3.94 -7.92 -10.59
N PRO A 21 -4.48 -7.01 -9.75
CA PRO A 21 -5.35 -7.39 -8.65
C PRO A 21 -6.60 -8.04 -9.26
N GLY A 22 -6.54 -9.35 -9.46
CA GLY A 22 -7.68 -10.13 -9.85
C GLY A 22 -8.71 -10.12 -8.72
N PRO A 23 -9.97 -10.42 -9.02
CA PRO A 23 -10.99 -10.53 -7.99
C PRO A 23 -10.52 -11.49 -6.88
N PRO A 24 -10.80 -11.17 -5.61
CA PRO A 24 -10.36 -11.96 -4.46
C PRO A 24 -10.90 -13.37 -4.63
N ASN A 25 -9.99 -14.34 -4.69
CA ASN A 25 -10.33 -15.73 -4.94
C ASN A 25 -9.83 -16.56 -3.75
N PRO A 26 -10.73 -17.09 -2.92
CA PRO A 26 -10.35 -17.77 -1.68
C PRO A 26 -9.53 -19.04 -1.95
N LYS A 27 -9.64 -19.67 -3.13
CA LYS A 27 -8.75 -20.78 -3.52
C LYS A 27 -7.33 -20.29 -3.79
N LYS A 28 -7.18 -19.14 -4.45
CA LYS A 28 -5.87 -18.54 -4.77
C LYS A 28 -5.20 -17.97 -3.52
N ASP A 29 -5.98 -17.37 -2.63
CA ASP A 29 -5.49 -16.81 -1.37
C ASP A 29 -5.10 -17.91 -0.37
N SER A 30 -5.91 -18.97 -0.26
CA SER A 30 -5.56 -20.18 0.51
C SER A 30 -4.24 -20.81 0.02
N ALA A 31 -4.05 -20.90 -1.30
CA ALA A 31 -2.81 -21.42 -1.88
C ALA A 31 -1.59 -20.50 -1.59
N LYS A 32 -1.76 -19.17 -1.61
CA LYS A 32 -0.71 -18.22 -1.21
C LYS A 32 -0.32 -18.34 0.26
N LEU A 33 -1.29 -18.68 1.12
CA LEU A 33 -1.07 -18.94 2.55
C LEU A 33 -0.56 -20.36 2.83
N GLY A 34 -0.07 -21.08 1.80
CA GLY A 34 0.47 -22.44 1.94
C GLY A 34 -0.58 -23.49 2.34
N GLY A 35 -1.88 -23.20 2.13
CA GLY A 35 -2.98 -24.07 2.57
C GLY A 35 -3.27 -24.03 4.06
N ALA A 36 -2.62 -23.15 4.84
CA ALA A 36 -2.83 -23.03 6.28
C ALA A 36 -4.27 -22.63 6.66
N LEU A 37 -4.93 -21.88 5.78
CA LEU A 37 -6.35 -21.53 5.91
C LEU A 37 -7.11 -22.11 4.72
N SER A 38 -8.14 -22.91 4.98
CA SER A 38 -8.95 -23.48 3.90
C SER A 38 -9.74 -22.38 3.18
N PRO A 39 -10.06 -22.56 1.88
CA PRO A 39 -10.87 -21.59 1.13
C PRO A 39 -12.24 -21.34 1.77
N GLU A 40 -12.77 -22.34 2.47
CA GLU A 40 -14.05 -22.27 3.18
C GLU A 40 -13.93 -21.44 4.45
N PHE A 41 -12.82 -21.56 5.18
CA PHE A 41 -12.52 -20.73 6.34
C PHE A 41 -12.37 -19.26 5.95
N LEU A 42 -11.64 -18.97 4.87
CA LEU A 42 -11.47 -17.61 4.36
C LEU A 42 -12.81 -16.96 3.94
N LYS A 43 -13.70 -17.71 3.28
CA LYS A 43 -15.04 -17.22 2.93
C LYS A 43 -15.91 -16.93 4.16
N ARG A 44 -15.73 -17.72 5.22
CA ARG A 44 -16.53 -17.60 6.45
C ARG A 44 -16.07 -16.43 7.31
N GLU A 45 -14.75 -16.23 7.44
CA GLU A 45 -14.16 -15.18 8.27
C GLU A 45 -14.13 -13.81 7.58
N PHE A 46 -14.01 -13.80 6.24
CA PHE A 46 -13.95 -12.57 5.45
C PHE A 46 -15.11 -12.51 4.42
N PRO A 47 -16.38 -12.64 4.84
CA PRO A 47 -17.50 -12.72 3.91
C PRO A 47 -17.65 -11.44 3.09
N ASP A 48 -17.29 -10.27 3.65
CA ASP A 48 -17.36 -8.97 2.96
C ASP A 48 -16.36 -8.87 1.79
N GLN A 49 -15.17 -9.42 1.98
CA GLN A 49 -14.09 -9.42 0.97
C GLN A 49 -14.40 -10.33 -0.23
N TYR A 50 -15.19 -11.39 -0.02
CA TYR A 50 -15.51 -12.37 -1.07
C TYR A 50 -16.94 -12.28 -1.61
N LYS A 51 -17.86 -11.55 -0.96
CA LYS A 51 -19.24 -11.34 -1.44
C LYS A 51 -19.35 -10.19 -2.44
N ASN A 52 -18.51 -9.16 -2.30
CA ASN A 52 -18.57 -7.98 -3.15
C ASN A 52 -17.77 -8.22 -4.44
N ALA A 53 -18.49 -8.54 -5.51
CA ALA A 53 -17.95 -8.60 -6.87
C ALA A 53 -17.59 -7.21 -7.43
N ASP A 54 -17.95 -6.13 -6.73
CA ASP A 54 -17.46 -4.77 -6.95
C ASP A 54 -16.02 -4.59 -6.45
N TYR A 55 -15.16 -5.54 -6.82
CA TYR A 55 -13.73 -5.33 -6.77
C TYR A 55 -13.40 -4.30 -7.83
N LYS A 56 -13.60 -3.02 -7.50
CA LYS A 56 -13.07 -1.92 -8.29
C LYS A 56 -11.57 -2.12 -8.22
N VAL A 57 -11.02 -2.69 -9.29
CA VAL A 57 -9.59 -2.87 -9.48
C VAL A 57 -9.03 -1.45 -9.54
N MET A 58 -8.76 -0.89 -8.35
CA MET A 58 -8.20 0.44 -8.24
C MET A 58 -6.83 0.30 -8.89
N HIS A 59 -6.62 1.01 -9.99
CA HIS A 59 -5.34 0.92 -10.66
C HIS A 59 -4.27 1.32 -9.63
N PRO A 60 -3.12 0.63 -9.56
CA PRO A 60 -2.06 0.97 -8.61
C PRO A 60 -1.67 2.47 -8.65
N ALA A 61 -1.77 3.09 -9.83
CA ALA A 61 -1.60 4.53 -10.02
C ALA A 61 -2.64 5.39 -9.27
N GLU A 62 -3.92 4.99 -9.25
CA GLU A 62 -4.98 5.69 -8.51
C GLU A 62 -4.77 5.58 -6.99
N GLN A 63 -4.34 4.42 -6.51
CA GLN A 63 -4.02 4.22 -5.10
C GLN A 63 -2.83 5.10 -4.69
N LEU A 64 -1.77 5.14 -5.51
CA LEU A 64 -0.63 6.02 -5.29
C LEU A 64 -1.04 7.49 -5.28
N GLN A 65 -1.88 7.90 -6.23
CA GLN A 65 -2.39 9.27 -6.29
C GLN A 65 -3.09 9.68 -4.99
N PHE A 66 -3.92 8.81 -4.41
CA PHE A 66 -4.56 9.08 -3.13
C PHE A 66 -3.53 9.31 -2.00
N PHE A 67 -2.54 8.42 -1.89
CA PHE A 67 -1.49 8.55 -0.88
C PHE A 67 -0.65 9.81 -1.06
N LEU A 68 -0.22 10.13 -2.29
CA LEU A 68 0.58 11.31 -2.58
C LEU A 68 -0.19 12.60 -2.28
N ASN A 69 -1.47 12.65 -2.63
CA ASN A 69 -2.33 13.79 -2.31
C ASN A 69 -2.49 13.98 -0.79
N GLN A 70 -2.68 12.89 -0.05
CA GLN A 70 -2.78 12.95 1.40
C GLN A 70 -1.46 13.43 2.04
N LEU A 71 -0.32 12.92 1.57
CA LEU A 71 1.00 13.35 2.03
C LEU A 71 1.24 14.85 1.76
N GLY A 72 0.82 15.35 0.59
CA GLY A 72 0.89 16.78 0.27
C GLY A 72 0.04 17.64 1.23
N ARG A 73 -1.18 17.20 1.58
CA ARG A 73 -2.04 17.90 2.56
C ARG A 73 -1.40 17.95 3.95
N ASP A 74 -0.72 16.88 4.34
CA ASP A 74 -0.01 16.75 5.61
C ASP A 74 1.37 17.45 5.61
N ARG A 75 1.66 18.23 4.55
CA ARG A 75 2.91 18.98 4.32
C ARG A 75 4.17 18.11 4.30
N TRP A 76 4.06 16.89 3.83
CA TRP A 76 5.21 16.07 3.49
C TRP A 76 5.80 16.52 2.15
N GLU A 77 7.11 16.74 2.13
CA GLU A 77 7.89 17.08 0.95
C GLU A 77 8.59 15.82 0.44
N LEU A 78 8.45 15.52 -0.85
CA LEU A 78 9.20 14.44 -1.49
C LEU A 78 10.66 14.86 -1.63
N VAL A 79 11.57 14.07 -1.05
CA VAL A 79 13.01 14.30 -1.08
C VAL A 79 13.65 13.50 -2.20
N GLU A 80 13.30 12.22 -2.29
CA GLU A 80 13.96 11.29 -3.20
C GLU A 80 13.02 10.15 -3.58
N ALA A 81 13.17 9.67 -4.82
CA ALA A 81 12.61 8.41 -5.26
C ALA A 81 13.77 7.48 -5.64
N ALA A 82 13.90 6.37 -4.91
CA ALA A 82 15.01 5.42 -5.08
C ALA A 82 14.47 4.02 -5.34
N GLN A 83 15.10 3.31 -6.28
CA GLN A 83 14.75 1.91 -6.55
C GLN A 83 15.69 0.99 -5.79
N VAL A 84 15.12 0.08 -4.99
CA VAL A 84 15.85 -0.95 -4.26
C VAL A 84 15.36 -2.32 -4.73
N GLY A 85 16.09 -2.92 -5.67
CA GLY A 85 15.66 -4.14 -6.34
C GLY A 85 14.39 -3.90 -7.19
N THR A 86 13.30 -4.60 -6.87
CA THR A 86 11.98 -4.44 -7.52
C THR A 86 11.07 -3.42 -6.82
N LEU A 87 11.52 -2.84 -5.70
CA LEU A 87 10.74 -1.91 -4.90
C LEU A 87 11.12 -0.47 -5.24
N LEU A 88 10.12 0.36 -5.53
CA LEU A 88 10.28 1.80 -5.66
C LEU A 88 9.97 2.47 -4.31
N MET A 89 10.94 3.17 -3.77
CA MET A 89 10.87 3.87 -2.49
C MET A 89 10.67 5.36 -2.74
N PHE A 90 9.65 5.97 -2.15
CA PHE A 90 9.50 7.42 -2.08
C PHE A 90 9.80 7.89 -0.66
N ILE A 91 10.81 8.74 -0.51
CA ILE A 91 11.27 9.26 0.76
C ILE A 91 10.74 10.68 0.91
N PHE A 92 10.00 10.91 1.99
CA PHE A 92 9.44 12.20 2.33
C PHE A 92 10.03 12.73 3.63
N LYS A 93 10.10 14.05 3.75
CA LYS A 93 10.42 14.75 5.00
C LYS A 93 9.37 15.81 5.31
N ARG A 94 9.27 16.20 6.58
CA ARG A 94 8.59 17.43 6.99
C ARG A 94 9.25 18.02 8.23
N PRO A 95 9.10 19.33 8.50
CA PRO A 95 9.52 19.91 9.76
C PRO A 95 8.77 19.25 10.92
N ALA A 96 9.50 18.82 11.95
CA ALA A 96 8.91 18.30 13.17
C ALA A 96 8.06 19.39 13.82
N ILE A 97 6.83 19.05 14.19
CA ILE A 97 5.96 19.93 14.95
C ILE A 97 6.58 20.07 16.35
N PRO A 98 6.95 21.29 16.80
CA PRO A 98 7.42 21.47 18.16
C PRO A 98 6.28 21.09 19.13
N ALA A 99 6.63 20.28 20.14
CA ALA A 99 5.70 19.82 21.18
C ALA A 99 5.17 20.96 22.04
#